data_AF-A0A5K0Z555-F1
#
_entry.id   AF-A0A5K0Z555-F1
#
_cell.length_a   1.000
_cell.length_b   1.000
_cell.length_c   1.000
_cell.angle_alpha   90.00
_cell.angle_beta   90.00
_cell.angle_gamma   90.00
#
_symmetry.space_group_name_H-M   'P 1'
#
loop_
_entity.id
_entity.type
_entity.pdbx_description
1 polymer ?
#
loop_
_entity_poly.entity_id
_entity_poly.type
_entity_poly.pdbx_seq_one_letter_code
_entity_poly.pdbx_strand_id
1 'polypeptide(L)' 'TIPRKIWLDESGSRLVQWPVEELNDLRGKRVKLNAKRLESGSSVQVGGVQASQ' A
#
# COMPACT_ATOMS: atom_id res chain seq x y z
N THR A 1 14.49 5.75 -8.00
CA THR A 1 13.35 4.96 -8.51
C THR A 1 13.28 3.64 -7.77
N ILE A 2 12.09 3.22 -7.33
CA ILE A 2 11.89 1.94 -6.61
C ILE A 2 11.74 0.80 -7.64
N PRO A 3 12.48 -0.33 -7.51
CA PRO A 3 12.37 -1.45 -8.43
C PRO A 3 11.00 -2.15 -8.32
N ARG A 4 10.53 -2.73 -9.43
CA ARG A 4 9.24 -3.44 -9.51
C ARG A 4 9.40 -4.77 -10.24
N LYS A 5 8.74 -5.81 -9.72
CA LYS A 5 8.49 -7.07 -10.44
C LYS A 5 7.39 -6.81 -11.48
N ILE A 6 7.52 -7.41 -12.66
CA ILE A 6 6.56 -7.25 -13.78
C ILE A 6 6.18 -8.63 -14.30
N TRP A 7 4.89 -8.84 -14.54
CA TRP A 7 4.37 -10.06 -15.17
C TRP A 7 3.07 -9.75 -15.93
N LEU A 8 2.62 -10.69 -16.76
CA LEU A 8 1.37 -10.58 -17.49
C LEU A 8 0.19 -10.84 -16.54
N ASP A 9 -0.86 -10.03 -16.61
CA ASP A 9 -2.07 -10.26 -15.83
C ASP A 9 -2.77 -11.57 -16.23
N GLU A 10 -3.66 -12.07 -15.37
CA GLU A 10 -4.35 -13.35 -15.60
C GLU A 10 -5.16 -13.35 -16.92
N SER A 11 -5.63 -12.18 -17.36
CA SER A 11 -6.34 -12.03 -18.62
C SER A 11 -5.44 -12.00 -19.86
N GLY A 12 -4.13 -11.84 -19.69
CA GLY A 12 -3.16 -11.73 -20.78
C GLY A 12 -3.14 -10.37 -21.48
N SER A 13 -3.94 -9.41 -21.03
CA SER A 13 -4.20 -8.16 -21.75
C SER A 13 -3.31 -6.99 -21.31
N ARG A 14 -2.66 -7.12 -20.14
CA ARG A 14 -1.83 -6.04 -19.58
C ARG A 14 -0.73 -6.58 -18.68
N LEU A 15 0.28 -5.75 -18.47
CA LEU A 15 1.33 -6.01 -17.48
C LEU A 15 0.90 -5.51 -16.10
N VAL A 16 1.08 -6.36 -15.09
CA VAL A 16 0.98 -6.01 -13.68
C VAL A 16 2.37 -5.66 -13.18
N GLN A 17 2.45 -4.63 -12.34
CA GLN A 17 3.69 -4.27 -11.66
C GLN A 17 3.46 -4.30 -10.15
N TRP A 18 4.43 -4.85 -9.42
CA TRP A 18 4.40 -4.89 -7.96
C TRP A 18 5.76 -4.49 -7.39
N PRO A 19 5.81 -3.74 -6.27
CA PRO A 19 7.07 -3.49 -5.58
C PRO A 19 7.78 -4.80 -5.26
N VAL A 20 9.12 -4.82 -5.37
CA VAL A 20 9.89 -6.01 -4.99
C VAL A 20 9.68 -6.36 -3.51
N GLU A 21 9.85 -7.64 -3.15
CA GLU A 21 9.49 -8.14 -1.82
C GLU A 21 10.37 -7.56 -0.71
N GLU A 22 11.62 -7.23 -1.03
CA GLU A 22 12.65 -6.61 -0.20
C GLU A 22 12.17 -5.26 0.39
N LEU A 23 11.22 -4.59 -0.26
CA LEU A 23 10.62 -3.35 0.29
C LEU A 23 9.75 -3.59 1.51
N ASN A 24 9.27 -4.82 1.73
CA ASN A 24 8.48 -5.13 2.91
C ASN A 24 9.33 -5.08 4.19
N ASP A 25 10.63 -5.33 4.10
CA ASP A 25 11.56 -5.26 5.24
C ASP A 25 11.79 -3.83 5.72
N LEU A 26 11.53 -2.84 4.85
CA LEU A 26 11.61 -1.42 5.20
C LEU A 26 10.35 -0.91 5.92
N ARG A 27 9.30 -1.72 6.02
CA ARG A 27 8.05 -1.29 6.68
C ARG A 27 8.24 -1.30 8.19
N GLY A 28 7.93 -0.17 8.82
CA GLY A 28 7.86 -0.05 10.27
C GLY A 28 6.60 -0.69 10.87
N LYS A 29 6.17 -0.16 12.01
CA LYS A 29 5.00 -0.68 12.74
C LYS A 29 3.73 -0.69 11.86
N ARG A 30 3.11 -1.87 11.71
CA ARG A 30 1.86 -2.03 10.96
C ARG A 30 0.68 -1.41 11.72
N VAL A 31 -0.04 -0.51 11.07
CA VAL A 31 -1.35 -0.01 11.51
C VAL A 31 -2.43 -0.60 10.60
N LYS A 32 -3.52 -1.09 11.19
CA LYS A 32 -4.67 -1.68 10.47
C LYS A 32 -5.96 -0.95 10.82
N LEU A 33 -6.73 -0.57 9.81
CA LEU A 33 -8.08 -0.02 9.95
C LEU A 33 -9.02 -0.87 9.09
N ASN A 34 -9.99 -1.52 9.73
CA ASN A 34 -10.94 -2.40 9.06
C ASN A 34 -12.35 -1.82 9.20
N ALA A 35 -13.19 -2.01 8.17
CA ALA A 35 -14.62 -1.66 8.18
C ALA A 35 -14.95 -0.22 8.64
N LYS A 36 -14.08 0.75 8.33
CA LYS A 36 -14.35 2.17 8.62
C LYS A 36 -15.10 2.81 7.45
N ARG A 37 -16.28 3.34 7.72
CA ARG A 37 -17.07 4.09 6.73
C ARG A 37 -16.37 5.41 6.41
N LEU A 38 -16.19 5.71 5.12
CA LEU A 38 -15.65 6.96 4.60
C LEU A 38 -16.79 7.73 3.92
N GLU A 39 -17.27 8.79 4.56
CA GLU A 39 -18.25 9.68 3.93
C GLU A 39 -17.58 10.59 2.90
N SER A 40 -18.36 11.03 1.91
CA SER A 40 -17.90 12.05 0.95
C SER A 40 -17.39 13.30 1.67
N GLY A 41 -16.19 13.76 1.32
CA GLY A 41 -15.55 14.92 1.92
C GLY A 41 -15.02 14.73 3.35
N SER A 42 -15.17 13.54 3.95
CA SER A 42 -14.65 13.26 5.29
C SER A 42 -13.19 12.81 5.28
N SER A 43 -12.54 12.90 6.44
CA SER A 43 -11.23 12.31 6.69
C SER A 43 -11.31 11.32 7.85
N VAL A 44 -10.54 10.24 7.77
CA VAL A 44 -10.39 9.28 8.86
C VAL A 44 -8.98 9.43 9.41
N GLN A 45 -8.87 9.78 10.68
CA GLN A 45 -7.58 9.84 11.35
C GLN A 45 -7.00 8.43 11.54
N VAL A 46 -5.74 8.27 11.14
CA VAL A 46 -4.97 7.05 11.34
C VAL A 46 -4.09 7.23 12.57
N GLY A 47 -4.46 6.59 13.68
CA GLY A 47 -3.67 6.60 14.91
C GLY A 47 -2.50 5.62 14.88
N GLY A 48 -1.52 5.81 15.76
CA GLY A 48 -0.41 4.86 15.95
C GLY A 48 0.72 4.95 14.92
N VAL A 49 0.74 6.01 14.11
CA VAL A 49 1.85 6.35 13.20
C VAL A 49 2.62 7.51 13.81
N GLN A 50 3.92 7.32 14.02
CA GLN A 50 4.82 8.41 14.37
C GLN A 50 5.28 9.05 13.06
N ALA A 51 4.98 10.35 12.87
CA ALA A 51 5.47 11.07 11.71
C ALA A 51 7.01 11.12 11.78
N SER A 52 7.68 10.79 10.68
CA SER A 52 9.08 11.17 10.53
C SER A 52 9.08 12.68 10.29
N GLN A 53 9.51 13.45 11.28
CA GLN A 53 9.88 14.85 11.08
C GLN A 53 11.22 14.95 10.38
#